data_AF-A0AAW3W9N4-F1
#
_entry.id   AF-A0AAW3W9N4-F1
#
_cell.length_a   1.000
_cell.length_b   1.000
_cell.length_c   1.000
_cell.angle_alpha   90.00
_cell.angle_beta   90.00
_cell.angle_gamma   90.00
#
_symmetry.space_group_name_H-M   'P 1'
#
loop_
_entity.id
_entity.type
_entity.pdbx_description
1 polymer ?
#
loop_
_entity_poly.entity_id
_entity_poly.type
_entity_poly.pdbx_seq_one_letter_code
_entity_poly.pdbx_strand_id
1 'polypeptide(L)' 'MRVKDVLKESDTKSYNKLMKMKDKNKNEKLSESDIKDLMSHSSYKRHKGAIKQVK' A
#
# COMPACT_ATOMS: atom_id res chain seq x y z
N MET A 1 -18.32 2.56 -14.89
CA MET A 1 -18.58 2.86 -13.46
C MET A 1 -17.41 2.34 -12.64
N ARG A 2 -16.72 3.17 -11.84
CA ARG A 2 -15.59 2.68 -11.02
C ARG A 2 -16.11 2.19 -9.68
N VAL A 3 -15.49 1.15 -9.11
CA VAL A 3 -15.87 0.57 -7.80
C VAL A 3 -15.91 1.64 -6.70
N LYS A 4 -15.01 2.63 -6.77
CA LYS A 4 -14.99 3.79 -5.86
C LYS A 4 -16.29 4.60 -5.91
N ASP A 5 -16.82 4.83 -7.10
CA ASP A 5 -18.00 5.66 -7.30
C ASP A 5 -19.25 4.91 -6.79
N VAL A 6 -19.31 3.59 -7.04
CA VAL A 6 -20.37 2.71 -6.49
C VAL A 6 -20.37 2.73 -4.97
N LEU A 7 -19.21 2.52 -4.33
CA LEU A 7 -19.10 2.54 -2.86
C LEU A 7 -19.46 3.91 -2.27
N LYS A 8 -19.14 5.00 -2.97
CA LYS A 8 -19.50 6.34 -2.51
C LYS A 8 -21.01 6.57 -2.51
N GLU A 9 -21.74 5.92 -3.42
CA GLU A 9 -23.19 6.05 -3.54
C GLU A 9 -23.95 5.01 -2.70
N SER A 10 -23.48 3.77 -2.67
CA SER A 10 -24.18 2.64 -2.03
C SER A 10 -23.82 2.44 -0.56
N ASP A 11 -22.57 2.73 -0.15
CA ASP A 11 -22.10 2.55 1.23
C ASP A 11 -21.05 3.60 1.62
N THR A 12 -21.57 4.81 1.87
CA THR A 12 -20.80 5.97 2.33
C THR A 12 -20.02 5.70 3.62
N LYS A 13 -20.51 4.82 4.50
CA LYS A 13 -19.84 4.50 5.77
C LYS A 13 -18.56 3.71 5.53
N SER A 14 -18.62 2.68 4.70
CA SER A 14 -17.45 1.90 4.30
C SER A 14 -16.47 2.74 3.47
N TYR A 15 -16.98 3.57 2.55
CA TYR A 15 -16.15 4.52 1.80
C TYR A 15 -15.35 5.45 2.71
N ASN A 16 -16.00 6.06 3.71
CA ASN A 16 -15.35 6.96 4.66
C ASN A 16 -14.32 6.23 5.54
N LYS A 17 -14.59 4.99 5.96
CA LYS A 17 -13.64 4.15 6.70
C LYS A 17 -12.38 3.89 5.87
N LEU A 18 -12.54 3.53 4.60
CA LEU A 18 -11.43 3.27 3.68
C LEU A 18 -10.60 4.54 3.42
N MET A 19 -11.24 5.71 3.29
CA MET A 19 -10.51 6.97 3.13
C MET A 19 -9.71 7.34 4.36
N LYS A 20 -10.27 7.18 5.57
CA LYS A 20 -9.52 7.39 6.82
C LYS A 20 -8.31 6.47 6.96
N MET A 21 -8.45 5.19 6.60
CA MET A 21 -7.32 4.25 6.58
C MET A 21 -6.25 4.65 5.57
N LYS A 22 -6.68 5.08 4.37
CA LYS A 22 -5.76 5.57 3.34
C LYS A 22 -4.97 6.78 3.84
N ASP A 23 -5.61 7.74 4.49
CA ASP A 23 -4.95 8.95 4.99
C ASP A 23 -4.00 8.66 6.15
N LYS A 24 -4.35 7.70 7.03
CA LYS A 24 -3.45 7.21 8.09
C LYS A 24 -2.17 6.59 7.51
N ASN A 25 -2.33 5.73 6.50
CA ASN A 25 -1.21 5.04 5.86
C ASN A 25 -0.44 5.94 4.87
N LYS A 26 -0.98 7.12 4.51
CA LYS A 26 -0.34 8.05 3.57
C LYS A 26 0.89 8.73 4.17
N ASN A 27 0.95 8.82 5.50
CA ASN A 27 2.02 9.50 6.23
C ASN A 27 3.06 8.56 6.84
N GLU A 28 2.77 7.26 6.89
CA GLU A 28 3.75 6.25 7.30
C GLU A 28 4.69 6.00 6.11
N LYS A 29 5.69 6.88 5.96
CA LYS A 29 6.87 6.54 5.18
C LYS A 29 7.44 5.26 5.80
N LEU A 30 7.61 4.23 4.97
CA LEU A 30 8.28 3.01 5.40
C LEU A 30 9.64 3.38 5.99
N SER A 31 9.90 2.90 7.20
CA SER A 31 11.20 3.02 7.84
C SER A 31 12.23 2.15 7.11
N GLU A 32 13.52 2.39 7.36
CA GLU A 32 14.58 1.54 6.81
C GLU A 32 14.41 0.07 7.25
N SER A 33 13.92 -0.17 8.47
CA SER A 33 13.60 -1.51 8.96
C SER A 33 12.45 -2.15 8.17
N ASP A 34 11.36 -1.41 7.92
CA ASP A 34 10.22 -1.96 7.15
C ASP A 34 10.64 -2.35 5.74
N ILE A 35 11.51 -1.53 5.14
CA ILE A 35 12.08 -1.79 3.82
C ILE A 35 13.01 -3.01 3.86
N LYS A 36 13.84 -3.15 4.90
CA LYS A 36 14.73 -4.32 5.07
C LYS A 36 13.93 -5.61 5.25
N ASP A 37 12.88 -5.57 6.06
CA ASP A 37 12.01 -6.72 6.30
C ASP A 37 11.29 -7.13 5.03
N LEU A 38 10.77 -6.17 4.25
CA LEU A 38 10.19 -6.45 2.94
C LEU A 38 11.21 -7.09 1.97
N MET A 39 12.46 -6.60 1.99
CA MET A 39 13.54 -7.14 1.16
C MET A 39 14.09 -8.48 1.62
N SER A 40 13.77 -8.94 2.83
CA SER A 40 14.17 -10.25 3.32
C SER A 40 13.45 -11.38 2.58
N HIS A 41 12.29 -11.08 1.97
CA HIS A 41 11.49 -12.07 1.28
C HIS A 41 12.14 -12.52 -0.04
N SER A 42 12.12 -13.83 -0.32
CA SER A 42 12.73 -14.43 -1.52
C SER A 42 12.21 -13.89 -2.87
N SER A 43 11.05 -13.21 -2.84
CA SER A 43 10.45 -12.58 -4.02
C SER A 43 11.10 -11.24 -4.38
N TYR A 44 11.98 -10.67 -3.55
CA TYR A 44 12.62 -9.38 -3.81
C TYR A 44 14.15 -9.52 -3.86
N LYS A 45 14.78 -8.71 -4.72
CA LYS A 45 16.25 -8.65 -4.85
C LYS A 45 16.71 -7.23 -5.18
N ARG A 46 17.87 -6.82 -4.67
CA ARG A 46 18.54 -5.59 -5.13
C ARG A 46 19.33 -5.84 -6.42
N HIS A 47 19.22 -4.93 -7.38
CA HIS A 47 20.01 -4.90 -8.59
C HIS A 47 20.45 -3.46 -8.87
N LYS A 48 21.77 -3.20 -8.92
CA LYS A 48 22.34 -1.86 -9.17
C LYS A 48 21.78 -0.78 -8.24
N GLY A 49 21.56 -1.10 -6.96
CA GLY A 49 21.01 -0.18 -5.96
C GLY A 49 19.48 -0.06 -5.94
N ALA A 50 18.78 -0.49 -6.99
CA ALA A 50 17.32 -0.53 -7.04
C ALA A 50 16.76 -1.87 -6.54
N ILE A 51 15.54 -1.88 -6.02
CA ILE A 51 14.82 -3.11 -5.65
C ILE A 51 14.01 -3.59 -6.85
N LYS A 52 14.03 -4.89 -7.14
CA LYS A 52 13.11 -5.52 -8.09
C LYS A 52 12.46 -6.76 -7.48
N GLN A 53 11.21 -7.00 -7.87
CA GLN A 53 10.54 -8.27 -7.61
C GLN A 53 11.05 -9.33 -8.62
N VAL A 54 11.24 -10.57 -8.16
CA VAL A 54 11.85 -11.68 -8.94
C VAL A 54 11.01 -12.96 -8.96
N LYS A 55 9.86 -12.98 -8.29
CA LYS A 55 8.86 -14.07 -8.32
C LYS A 55 7.49 -13.50 -8.64
#